data_AF-A0A2N4YNK7-F1
#
_entry.id   AF-A0A2N4YNK7-F1
#
_cell.length_a   1.000
_cell.length_b   1.000
_cell.length_c   1.000
_cell.angle_alpha   90.00
_cell.angle_beta   90.00
_cell.angle_gamma   90.00
#
_symmetry.space_group_name_H-M   'P 1'
#
loop_
_entity.id
_entity.type
_entity.pdbx_description
1 polymer ?
#
loop_
_entity_poly.entity_id
_entity_poly.type
_entity_poly.pdbx_seq_one_letter_code
_entity_poly.pdbx_strand_id
1 'polypeptide(L)'
;TLVGIGAAAYSPAKYGILGELTTGDKLVKANGLMESSTIAAILLGSMAGGILADWHVLAALIVCALVYGGAVVANLWIPRLPAARPGQSWRFKPMTHSFFSACRTLWRNGETRFSLMGTSLFWGAGVTLRFLLVIWVPVALGITSNAMPTYLNAMVAVG
;
A
#
# COMPACT_ATOMS: atom_id res chain seq x y z
N THR A 1 -14.14 1.91 -6.53
CA THR A 1 -14.62 2.55 -5.28
C THR A 1 -14.61 1.61 -4.09
N LEU A 2 -15.20 0.41 -4.17
CA LEU A 2 -15.21 -0.57 -3.08
C LEU A 2 -13.81 -0.94 -2.56
N VAL A 3 -12.88 -1.27 -3.47
CA VAL A 3 -11.48 -1.58 -3.14
C VAL A 3 -10.75 -0.39 -2.51
N GLY A 4 -11.05 0.83 -2.96
CA GLY A 4 -10.42 2.05 -2.45
C GLY A 4 -10.85 2.38 -1.01
N ILE A 5 -12.13 2.20 -0.69
CA ILE A 5 -12.65 2.35 0.67
C ILE A 5 -12.02 1.30 1.59
N GLY A 6 -11.94 0.04 1.12
CA GLY A 6 -11.29 -1.04 1.87
C GLY A 6 -9.82 -0.74 2.17
N ALA A 7 -9.06 -0.26 1.19
CA ALA A 7 -7.65 0.10 1.37
C ALA A 7 -7.48 1.28 2.36
N ALA A 8 -8.35 2.28 2.29
CA ALA A 8 -8.33 3.42 3.21
C ALA A 8 -8.65 3.04 4.66
N ALA A 9 -9.51 2.03 4.88
CA ALA A 9 -9.80 1.51 6.21
C ALA A 9 -8.71 0.56 6.73
N TYR A 10 -8.11 -0.23 5.85
CA TYR A 10 -7.11 -1.23 6.22
C TYR A 10 -5.74 -0.62 6.57
N SER A 11 -5.30 0.41 5.83
CA SER A 11 -4.00 1.04 6.06
C SER A 11 -3.82 1.59 7.49
N PRO A 12 -4.77 2.31 8.10
CA PRO A 12 -4.66 2.73 9.50
C PRO A 12 -4.65 1.54 10.48
N ALA A 13 -5.42 0.49 10.18
CA ALA A 13 -5.53 -0.69 11.05
C ALA A 13 -4.22 -1.50 11.12
N LYS A 14 -3.53 -1.71 9.99
CA LYS A 14 -2.26 -2.47 9.96
C LYS A 14 -1.16 -1.83 10.82
N TYR A 15 -1.00 -0.50 10.75
CA TYR A 15 0.01 0.20 11.56
C TYR A 15 -0.42 0.32 13.02
N GLY A 16 -1.73 0.42 13.29
CA GLY A 16 -2.26 0.43 14.65
C GLY A 16 -1.89 -0.84 15.42
N ILE A 17 -2.01 -2.01 14.79
CA ILE A 17 -1.67 -3.30 15.38
C ILE A 17 -0.16 -3.40 15.71
N LEU A 18 0.73 -2.87 14.86
CA LEU A 18 2.17 -2.90 15.11
C LEU A 18 2.58 -2.12 16.37
N GLY A 19 1.92 -0.99 16.61
CA GLY A 19 2.11 -0.18 17.82
C GLY A 19 1.65 -0.87 19.11
N GLU A 20 0.72 -1.82 19.00
CA GLU A 20 0.23 -2.63 20.12
C GLU A 20 1.10 -3.88 20.36
N LEU A 21 1.66 -4.47 19.30
CA LEU A 21 2.51 -5.68 19.38
C LEU A 21 3.97 -5.40 19.73
N THR A 22 4.47 -4.19 19.44
CA THR A 22 5.91 -3.88 19.55
C THR A 22 6.17 -2.51 20.17
N THR A 23 7.21 -2.38 21.00
CA THR A 23 7.59 -1.14 21.69
C THR A 23 9.02 -0.71 21.37
N GLY A 24 9.25 0.61 21.34
CA GLY A 24 10.58 1.23 21.17
C GLY A 24 11.24 0.88 19.83
N ASP A 25 12.52 0.50 19.86
CA ASP A 25 13.32 0.19 18.66
C ASP A 25 12.77 -0.97 17.83
N LYS A 26 11.98 -1.88 18.44
CA LYS A 26 11.33 -2.98 17.73
C LYS A 26 10.21 -2.50 16.81
N LEU A 27 9.55 -1.39 17.15
CA LEU A 27 8.51 -0.78 16.31
C LEU A 27 9.10 -0.23 15.02
N VAL A 28 10.28 0.42 15.09
CA VAL A 28 10.97 0.95 13.91
C VAL A 28 11.39 -0.19 12.97
N LYS A 29 11.94 -1.28 13.52
CA LYS A 29 12.32 -2.47 12.73
C LYS A 29 11.10 -3.15 12.11
N ALA A 30 10.02 -3.32 12.87
CA ALA A 30 8.78 -3.92 12.37
C ALA A 30 8.14 -3.06 11.27
N ASN A 31 8.11 -1.74 11.45
CA ASN A 31 7.60 -0.82 10.44
C ASN A 31 8.46 -0.86 9.17
N GLY A 32 9.79 -0.82 9.31
CA GLY A 32 10.71 -0.91 8.18
C GLY A 32 10.57 -2.24 7.41
N LEU A 33 10.37 -3.36 8.10
CA LEU A 33 10.13 -4.66 7.46
C LEU A 33 8.78 -4.70 6.73
N MET A 34 7.75 -4.06 7.28
CA MET A 34 6.43 -3.98 6.64
C MET A 34 6.46 -3.12 5.38
N GLU A 35 7.17 -1.98 5.40
CA GLU A 35 7.34 -1.14 4.21
C GLU A 35 8.18 -1.84 3.13
N SER A 36 9.31 -2.44 3.50
CA SER A 36 10.21 -3.09 2.54
C SER A 36 9.55 -4.30 1.88
N SER A 37 8.80 -5.11 2.64
CA SER A 37 8.02 -6.22 2.09
C SER A 37 6.90 -5.74 1.17
N THR A 38 6.27 -4.60 1.46
CA THR A 38 5.25 -4.00 0.58
C THR A 38 5.89 -3.58 -0.75
N ILE A 39 7.03 -2.89 -0.72
CA ILE A 39 7.74 -2.51 -1.95
C ILE A 39 8.15 -3.76 -2.74
N ALA A 40 8.77 -4.74 -2.09
CA ALA A 40 9.16 -6.00 -2.74
C ALA A 40 7.95 -6.72 -3.38
N ALA A 41 6.82 -6.79 -2.68
CA ALA A 41 5.60 -7.39 -3.19
C ALA A 41 5.03 -6.64 -4.40
N ILE A 42 5.07 -5.30 -4.39
CA ILE A 42 4.64 -4.50 -5.55
C ILE A 42 5.54 -4.79 -6.75
N LEU A 43 6.85 -4.85 -6.58
CA LEU A 43 7.79 -5.09 -7.69
C LEU A 43 7.64 -6.50 -8.25
N LEU A 44 7.77 -7.52 -7.38
CA LEU A 44 7.69 -8.92 -7.78
C LEU A 44 6.30 -9.26 -8.34
N GLY A 45 5.23 -8.77 -7.70
CA GLY A 45 3.87 -9.01 -8.15
C GLY A 45 3.57 -8.37 -9.50
N SER A 46 4.11 -7.17 -9.75
CA SER A 46 3.97 -6.53 -11.06
C SER A 46 4.68 -7.34 -12.13
N MET A 47 5.94 -7.72 -11.90
CA MET A 47 6.75 -8.54 -12.82
C MET A 47 6.07 -9.88 -13.13
N ALA A 48 5.73 -10.65 -12.10
CA ALA A 48 5.09 -11.94 -12.25
C ALA A 48 3.73 -11.80 -12.96
N GLY A 49 2.93 -10.79 -12.59
CA GLY A 49 1.63 -10.53 -13.22
C GLY A 49 1.74 -10.21 -14.72
N GLY A 50 2.70 -9.37 -15.11
CA GLY A 50 2.91 -9.02 -16.52
C GLY A 50 3.33 -10.21 -17.38
N ILE A 51 4.29 -11.02 -16.89
CA ILE A 51 4.76 -12.23 -17.59
C ILE A 51 3.62 -13.23 -17.74
N LEU A 52 2.87 -13.46 -16.67
CA LEU A 52 1.81 -14.47 -16.64
C LEU A 52 0.60 -14.05 -17.50
N ALA A 53 0.29 -12.75 -17.53
CA ALA A 53 -0.76 -12.20 -18.38
C ALA A 53 -0.44 -12.33 -19.88
N ASP A 54 0.83 -12.15 -20.26
CA ASP A 54 1.27 -12.33 -21.65
C ASP A 54 1.26 -13.81 -22.10
N TRP A 55 1.46 -14.75 -21.17
CA TRP A 55 1.36 -16.19 -21.46
C TRP A 55 -0.09 -16.68 -21.55
N HIS A 56 -0.89 -16.43 -20.51
CA HIS A 56 -2.29 -16.84 -20.46
C HIS A 56 -3.06 -16.06 -19.40
N VAL A 57 -3.94 -15.17 -19.84
CA VAL A 57 -4.76 -14.32 -18.96
C VAL A 57 -5.55 -15.15 -17.93
N LEU A 58 -6.12 -16.29 -18.35
CA LEU A 58 -6.88 -17.16 -17.45
C LEU A 58 -6.00 -17.76 -16.33
N ALA A 59 -4.78 -18.18 -16.66
CA ALA A 59 -3.82 -18.69 -15.68
C ALA A 59 -3.38 -17.58 -14.71
N ALA A 60 -3.17 -16.36 -15.21
CA ALA A 60 -2.87 -15.20 -14.38
C ALA A 60 -3.99 -14.89 -13.38
N LEU A 61 -5.26 -14.97 -13.80
CA LEU A 61 -6.42 -14.79 -12.92
C LEU A 61 -6.51 -15.90 -11.86
N ILE A 62 -6.26 -17.16 -12.22
CA ILE A 62 -6.25 -18.28 -11.26
C ILE A 62 -5.16 -18.09 -10.21
N VAL A 63 -3.93 -17.75 -10.62
CA VAL A 63 -2.83 -17.49 -9.68
C VAL A 63 -3.15 -16.30 -8.78
N CYS A 64 -3.72 -15.23 -9.32
CA CYS A 64 -4.18 -14.09 -8.52
C CYS A 64 -5.22 -14.51 -7.47
N ALA A 65 -6.22 -15.31 -7.86
CA ALA A 65 -7.24 -15.82 -6.95
C ALA A 65 -6.63 -16.72 -5.84
N LEU A 66 -5.67 -17.58 -6.18
CA LEU A 66 -4.98 -18.43 -5.20
C LEU A 66 -4.15 -17.61 -4.21
N VAL A 67 -3.42 -16.60 -4.67
CA VAL A 67 -2.64 -15.70 -3.81
C VAL A 67 -3.57 -14.93 -2.86
N TYR A 68 -4.70 -14.42 -3.36
CA TYR A 68 -5.71 -13.78 -2.52
C TYR A 68 -6.33 -14.76 -1.51
N GLY A 69 -6.62 -15.99 -1.92
CA GLY A 69 -7.12 -17.04 -1.02
C GLY A 69 -6.13 -17.34 0.10
N GLY A 70 -4.83 -17.46 -0.22
CA GLY A 70 -3.77 -17.62 0.77
C GLY A 70 -3.68 -16.44 1.74
N ALA A 71 -3.82 -15.21 1.23
CA ALA A 71 -3.84 -14.01 2.07
C ALA A 71 -5.04 -13.99 3.03
N VAL A 72 -6.22 -14.45 2.58
CA VAL A 72 -7.40 -14.57 3.45
C VAL A 72 -7.15 -15.59 4.57
N VAL A 73 -6.58 -16.76 4.25
CA VAL A 73 -6.23 -17.76 5.26
C VAL A 73 -5.19 -17.21 6.25
N ALA A 74 -4.17 -16.50 5.77
CA ALA A 74 -3.18 -15.86 6.63
C ALA A 74 -3.82 -14.80 7.57
N ASN A 75 -4.79 -14.03 7.07
CA ASN A 75 -5.53 -13.06 7.88
C ASN A 75 -6.35 -13.70 9.01
N LEU A 76 -6.80 -14.96 8.85
CA LEU A 76 -7.51 -15.68 9.91
C LEU A 76 -6.60 -16.02 11.11
N TRP A 77 -5.28 -16.08 10.90
CA TRP A 77 -4.31 -16.32 11.98
C TRP A 77 -3.88 -15.05 12.72
N ILE A 78 -4.35 -13.87 12.32
CA ILE A 78 -4.05 -12.63 13.05
C ILE A 78 -4.68 -12.73 14.45
N PRO A 79 -3.87 -12.77 15.53
CA PRO A 79 -4.40 -12.86 16.89
C PRO A 79 -5.23 -11.60 17.20
N ARG A 80 -6.34 -11.77 17.91
CA ARG A 80 -7.17 -10.62 18.33
C ARG A 80 -6.41 -9.82 19.38
N LEU A 81 -6.01 -8.61 19.03
CA LEU A 81 -5.39 -7.71 19.99
C LEU A 81 -6.43 -7.02 20.89
N PRO A 82 -6.10 -6.80 22.18
CA PRO A 82 -6.93 -6.00 23.06
C PRO A 82 -6.95 -4.55 22.56
N ALA A 83 -8.13 -3.93 22.52
CA ALA A 83 -8.28 -2.57 22.03
C ALA A 83 -7.32 -1.59 22.74
N ALA A 84 -6.51 -0.83 21.99
CA ALA A 84 -5.59 0.18 22.53
C ALA A 84 -6.20 1.17 23.52
N ARG A 85 -7.54 1.37 23.51
CA ARG A 85 -8.25 2.25 24.43
C ARG A 85 -9.56 1.61 24.92
N PRO A 86 -9.51 0.75 25.95
CA PRO A 86 -10.71 0.21 26.57
C PRO A 86 -11.47 1.37 27.23
N GLY A 87 -12.70 1.64 26.80
CA GLY A 87 -13.58 2.66 27.38
C GLY A 87 -13.82 3.90 26.53
N GLN A 88 -13.21 4.03 25.34
CA GLN A 88 -13.54 5.14 24.45
C GLN A 88 -14.90 4.87 23.76
N SER A 89 -15.95 5.56 24.23
CA SER A 89 -17.29 5.46 23.65
C SER A 89 -17.25 5.75 22.15
N TRP A 90 -17.92 4.93 21.33
CA TRP A 90 -18.04 5.07 19.87
C TRP A 90 -18.94 6.25 19.48
N ARG A 91 -18.56 7.45 19.93
CA ARG A 91 -19.30 8.70 19.69
C ARG A 91 -18.70 9.34 18.45
N PHE A 92 -19.42 9.24 17.34
CA PHE A 92 -18.99 9.74 16.03
C PHE A 92 -18.57 11.22 16.05
N LYS A 93 -19.35 12.08 16.70
CA LYS A 93 -19.13 13.54 16.75
C LYS A 93 -17.79 13.95 17.43
N PRO A 94 -17.43 13.47 18.63
CA PRO A 94 -16.12 13.76 19.21
C PRO A 94 -14.97 13.06 18.49
N MET A 95 -15.16 11.87 17.92
CA MET A 95 -14.12 11.20 17.12
C MET A 95 -13.72 12.01 15.90
N THR A 96 -14.70 12.48 15.12
CA THR A 96 -14.43 13.32 13.94
C THR A 96 -13.81 14.64 14.35
N HIS A 97 -14.29 15.28 15.42
CA HIS A 97 -13.70 16.52 15.93
C HIS A 97 -12.24 16.33 16.37
N SER A 98 -11.92 15.27 17.11
CA SER A 98 -10.54 14.94 17.52
C SER A 98 -9.64 14.64 16.32
N PHE A 99 -10.16 13.94 15.30
CA PHE A 99 -9.43 13.68 14.06
C PHE A 99 -9.11 14.99 13.31
N PHE A 100 -10.11 15.84 13.07
CA PHE A 100 -9.91 17.13 12.39
C PHE A 100 -9.02 18.08 13.19
N SER A 101 -9.13 18.07 14.53
CA SER A 101 -8.23 18.83 15.40
C SER A 101 -6.78 18.34 15.29
N ALA A 102 -6.55 17.04 15.28
CA ALA A 102 -5.22 16.46 15.08
C ALA A 102 -4.66 16.80 13.70
N CYS A 103 -5.46 16.65 12.63
CA CYS A 103 -5.09 17.07 11.28
C CYS A 103 -4.71 18.55 11.22
N ARG A 104 -5.50 19.43 11.86
CA ARG A 104 -5.21 20.87 11.92
C ARG A 104 -3.90 21.16 12.63
N THR A 105 -3.60 20.48 13.73
CA THR A 105 -2.33 20.61 14.46
C THR A 105 -1.15 20.15 13.60
N LEU A 106 -1.28 19.01 12.92
CA LEU A 106 -0.26 18.45 12.04
C LEU A 106 0.09 19.40 10.89
N TRP A 107 -0.94 20.04 10.31
CA TRP A 107 -0.79 20.98 9.20
C TRP A 107 -0.22 22.34 9.63
N ARG A 108 -0.43 22.73 10.89
CA ARG A 108 0.05 24.01 11.43
C ARG A 108 1.53 23.96 11.83
N ASN A 109 2.06 22.76 12.12
CA ASN A 109 3.48 22.57 12.35
C ASN A 109 4.23 22.45 11.00
N GLY A 110 5.22 23.32 10.80
CA GLY A 110 5.94 23.48 9.54
C GLY A 110 6.71 22.24 9.12
N GLU A 111 7.35 21.54 10.07
CA GLU A 111 8.15 20.34 9.79
C GLU A 111 7.28 19.16 9.37
N THR A 112 6.19 18.89 10.10
CA THR A 112 5.23 17.83 9.77
C THR A 112 4.50 18.12 8.46
N ARG A 113 4.12 19.37 8.19
CA ARG A 113 3.47 19.74 6.93
C ARG A 113 4.39 19.46 5.74
N PHE A 114 5.67 19.81 5.84
CA PHE A 114 6.63 19.55 4.77
C PHE A 114 6.80 18.05 4.51
N SER A 115 6.95 17.25 5.57
CA SER A 115 7.04 15.79 5.46
C SER A 115 5.77 15.19 4.82
N LEU A 116 4.57 15.60 5.25
CA LEU A 116 3.31 15.12 4.70
C LEU A 116 3.16 15.42 3.20
N MET A 117 3.44 16.66 2.80
CA MET A 117 3.38 17.06 1.39
C MET A 117 4.45 16.35 0.56
N GLY A 118 5.68 16.27 1.06
CA GLY A 118 6.79 15.62 0.38
C GLY A 118 6.53 14.15 0.12
N THR A 119 6.12 13.39 1.13
CA THR A 119 5.78 11.97 0.98
C THR A 119 4.57 11.77 0.06
N SER A 120 3.54 12.61 0.18
CA SER A 120 2.35 12.51 -0.69
C SER A 120 2.69 12.78 -2.15
N LEU A 121 3.51 13.80 -2.41
CA LEU A 121 3.94 14.16 -3.77
C LEU A 121 4.86 13.08 -4.36
N PHE A 122 5.78 12.55 -3.57
CA PHE A 122 6.69 11.48 -4.00
C PHE A 122 5.92 10.24 -4.45
N TRP A 123 5.02 9.72 -3.62
CA TRP A 123 4.20 8.56 -3.97
C TRP A 123 3.19 8.87 -5.09
N GLY A 124 2.61 10.07 -5.10
CA GLY A 124 1.70 10.52 -6.16
C GLY A 124 2.38 10.59 -7.53
N ALA A 125 3.60 11.12 -7.58
CA ALA A 125 4.41 11.16 -8.79
C ALA A 125 4.76 9.74 -9.27
N GLY A 126 5.15 8.84 -8.35
CA GLY A 126 5.46 7.45 -8.67
C GLY A 126 4.27 6.69 -9.28
N VAL A 127 3.08 6.83 -8.69
CA VAL A 127 1.84 6.22 -9.25
C VAL A 127 1.51 6.80 -10.62
N THR A 128 1.65 8.12 -10.79
CA THR A 128 1.38 8.80 -12.07
C THR A 128 2.36 8.32 -13.16
N LEU A 129 3.66 8.27 -12.85
CA LEU A 129 4.68 7.77 -13.76
C LEU A 129 4.39 6.32 -14.19
N ARG A 130 3.97 5.47 -13.24
CA ARG A 130 3.60 4.09 -13.52
C ARG A 130 2.43 3.98 -14.51
N PHE A 131 1.39 4.81 -14.36
CA PHE A 131 0.29 4.84 -15.34
C PHE A 131 0.76 5.33 -16.72
N LEU A 132 1.59 6.37 -16.74
CA LEU A 132 2.15 6.92 -17.98
C LEU A 132 3.00 5.88 -18.72
N LEU A 133 3.82 5.09 -18.02
CA LEU A 133 4.65 4.05 -18.63
C LEU A 133 3.81 2.95 -19.30
N VAL A 134 2.70 2.53 -18.68
CA VAL A 134 1.81 1.51 -19.27
C VAL A 134 1.20 1.98 -20.59
N ILE A 135 0.90 3.27 -20.71
CA ILE A 135 0.28 3.85 -21.92
C ILE A 135 1.33 4.23 -22.97
N TRP A 136 2.48 4.74 -22.54
CA TRP A 136 3.51 5.30 -23.43
C TRP A 136 4.39 4.23 -24.07
N VAL A 137 4.74 3.16 -23.34
CA VAL A 137 5.65 2.12 -23.83
C VAL A 137 5.15 1.42 -25.10
N PRO A 138 3.86 1.02 -25.21
CA PRO A 138 3.35 0.42 -26.45
C PRO A 138 3.39 1.37 -27.66
N VAL A 139 3.15 2.67 -27.42
CA VAL A 139 3.09 3.71 -28.45
C VAL A 139 4.49 4.09 -28.95
N ALA A 140 5.46 4.19 -28.06
CA ALA A 140 6.81 4.63 -28.38
C ALA A 140 7.71 3.53 -28.96
N LEU A 141 7.55 2.27 -28.51
CA LEU A 141 8.39 1.16 -28.95
C LEU A 141 7.75 0.29 -30.04
N GLY A 142 6.46 0.47 -30.35
CA GLY A 142 5.73 -0.35 -31.33
C GLY A 142 5.55 -1.80 -30.91
N ILE A 143 5.69 -2.09 -29.60
CA ILE A 143 5.62 -3.44 -29.02
C ILE A 143 4.25 -3.65 -28.37
N THR A 144 3.54 -4.72 -28.73
CA THR A 144 2.19 -5.07 -28.25
C THR A 144 2.17 -5.97 -27.00
N SER A 145 3.34 -6.33 -26.44
CA SER A 145 3.48 -7.21 -25.26
C SER A 145 3.42 -6.41 -23.95
N ASN A 146 2.66 -6.90 -22.96
CA ASN A 146 2.48 -6.25 -21.65
C ASN A 146 3.66 -6.48 -20.68
N ALA A 147 4.56 -7.41 -20.99
CA ALA A 147 5.74 -7.70 -20.20
C ALA A 147 6.79 -6.56 -20.22
N MET A 148 6.96 -5.88 -21.35
CA MET A 148 7.95 -4.79 -21.49
C MET A 148 7.68 -3.56 -20.61
N PRO A 149 6.45 -3.00 -20.54
CA PRO A 149 6.12 -1.93 -19.58
C PRO A 149 6.37 -2.35 -18.14
N THR A 150 6.17 -3.64 -17.84
CA THR A 150 6.35 -4.21 -16.51
C THR A 150 7.84 -4.32 -16.13
N TYR A 151 8.70 -4.75 -17.05
CA TYR A 151 10.15 -4.78 -16.83
C TYR A 151 10.76 -3.38 -16.68
N LEU A 152 10.29 -2.41 -17.46
CA LEU A 152 10.72 -1.01 -17.33
C LEU A 152 10.33 -0.41 -15.97
N ASN A 153 9.12 -0.73 -15.48
CA ASN A 153 8.68 -0.32 -14.14
C ASN A 153 9.58 -0.92 -13.03
N ALA A 154 9.98 -2.19 -13.19
CA ALA A 154 10.89 -2.84 -12.27
C ALA A 154 12.29 -2.21 -12.28
N MET A 155 12.83 -1.85 -13.45
CA MET A 155 14.13 -1.17 -13.55
C MET A 155 14.10 0.24 -12.94
N VAL A 156 13.05 1.03 -13.20
CA VAL A 156 12.88 2.38 -12.61
C VAL A 156 12.69 2.33 -11.11
N ALA A 157 12.13 1.25 -10.57
CA ALA A 157 11.96 1.12 -9.12
C ALA A 157 13.20 0.58 -8.39
N VAL A 158 14.17 0.02 -9.12
CA VAL A 158 15.46 -0.43 -8.57
C VAL A 158 16.53 0.67 -8.64
N GLY A 159 16.44 1.57 -9.62
CA GLY A 159 17.32 2.75 -9.76
C GLY A 159 16.88 3.93 -8.90
#